data_AF-V4M1T1-F1
#
_entry.id   AF-V4M1T1-F1
#
_cell.length_a   1.000
_cell.length_b   1.000
_cell.length_c   1.000
_cell.angle_alpha   90.00
_cell.angle_beta   90.00
_cell.angle_gamma   90.00
#
_symmetry.space_group_name_H-M   'P 1'
#
loop_
_entity.id
_entity.type
_entity.pdbx_description
1 polymer ?
#
loop_
_entity_poly.entity_id
_entity_poly.type
_entity_poly.pdbx_seq_one_letter_code
_entity_poly.pdbx_strand_id
1 'polypeptide(L)'
;MSLRRGLELLYLDLWDALRPPAFDIMLLVVAVLAGALTVMEPVTSAEASISPDNGLNPVYLSLFVAVLYVALRGSSDLVNVVQSGVMQVYMSYPVSRATVATVLYVTRVLLPAALLLGLPGLLVGIVLYPVVAKDVPIYLAVWASYLLQSQMYGAAFLLMSSRLRSSGTAMVASVSFYFGYIALSTLLDVIGFLDNVKRLVWLSDAMGFHYALYYYISGQGEPAWTLFLVPAIYVVLMAAYFTYMVRGFEPT
;
A
#
# COMPACT_ATOMS: atom_id res chain seq x y z
N MET A 1 11.43 -10.97 -27.90
CA MET A 1 12.63 -11.22 -27.07
C MET A 1 12.64 -10.47 -25.72
N SER A 2 11.86 -9.39 -25.52
CA SER A 2 11.90 -8.58 -24.29
C SER A 2 11.17 -9.18 -23.08
N LEU A 3 10.03 -9.84 -23.27
CA LEU A 3 9.15 -10.28 -22.17
C LEU A 3 9.76 -11.42 -21.33
N ARG A 4 10.41 -12.40 -21.99
CA ARG A 4 11.11 -13.50 -21.33
C ARG A 4 12.23 -13.01 -20.41
N ARG A 5 13.04 -12.05 -20.88
CA ARG A 5 14.12 -11.44 -20.08
C ARG A 5 13.60 -10.60 -18.92
N GLY A 6 12.47 -9.92 -19.11
CA GLY A 6 11.78 -9.21 -18.03
C GLY A 6 11.27 -10.17 -16.94
N LEU A 7 10.75 -11.34 -17.32
CA LEU A 7 10.34 -12.38 -16.38
C LEU A 7 11.54 -13.04 -15.67
N GLU A 8 12.67 -13.22 -16.36
CA GLU A 8 13.91 -13.70 -15.74
C GLU A 8 14.43 -12.71 -14.69
N LEU A 9 14.42 -11.41 -14.99
CA LEU A 9 14.77 -10.36 -14.02
C LEU A 9 13.80 -10.34 -12.84
N LEU A 10 12.50 -10.43 -13.10
CA LEU A 10 11.48 -10.53 -12.07
C LEU A 10 11.73 -11.73 -11.15
N TYR A 11 12.01 -12.89 -11.72
CA TYR A 11 12.28 -14.11 -10.97
C TYR A 11 13.50 -13.96 -10.05
N LEU A 12 14.60 -13.40 -10.57
CA LEU A 12 15.83 -13.17 -9.80
C LEU A 12 15.58 -12.21 -8.63
N ASP A 13 14.95 -11.06 -8.91
CA ASP A 13 14.71 -10.03 -7.91
C ASP A 13 13.64 -10.47 -6.88
N LEU A 14 12.64 -11.26 -7.29
CA LEU A 14 11.66 -11.88 -6.39
C LEU A 14 12.34 -12.83 -5.41
N TRP A 15 13.30 -13.63 -5.89
CA TRP A 15 14.03 -14.58 -5.05
C TRP A 15 14.80 -13.87 -3.94
N ASP A 16 15.39 -12.71 -4.22
CA ASP A 16 16.05 -11.87 -3.22
C ASP A 16 15.04 -11.14 -2.32
N ALA A 17 13.94 -10.62 -2.89
CA ALA A 17 12.88 -9.95 -2.13
C ALA A 17 12.13 -10.88 -1.16
N LEU A 18 12.04 -12.19 -1.45
CA LEU A 18 11.39 -13.16 -0.57
C LEU A 18 12.35 -13.78 0.47
N ARG A 19 13.66 -13.58 0.35
CA ARG A 19 14.68 -14.35 1.10
C ARG A 19 14.91 -14.05 2.59
N PRO A 20 14.33 -13.01 3.21
CA PRO A 20 14.39 -12.86 4.67
C PRO A 20 13.15 -13.41 5.39
N PRO A 21 13.34 -14.12 6.53
CA PRO A 21 12.24 -14.70 7.32
C PRO A 21 11.31 -13.65 7.94
N ALA A 22 11.72 -12.38 7.96
CA ALA A 22 10.91 -11.29 8.49
C ALA A 22 9.59 -11.09 7.71
N PHE A 23 9.58 -11.34 6.40
CA PHE A 23 8.33 -11.28 5.62
C PHE A 23 7.35 -12.36 6.07
N ASP A 24 7.84 -13.60 6.21
CA ASP A 24 7.05 -14.74 6.66
C ASP A 24 6.53 -14.55 8.09
N ILE A 25 7.35 -14.01 8.99
CA ILE A 25 6.95 -13.72 10.38
C ILE A 25 5.87 -12.63 10.40
N MET A 26 6.03 -11.54 9.65
CA MET A 26 5.01 -10.48 9.62
C MET A 26 3.70 -10.99 9.03
N LEU A 27 3.77 -11.76 7.95
CA LEU A 27 2.62 -12.41 7.34
C LEU A 27 1.89 -13.34 8.32
N LEU A 28 2.65 -14.12 9.11
CA LEU A 28 2.09 -14.98 10.16
C LEU A 28 1.48 -14.18 11.31
N VAL A 29 2.15 -13.14 11.80
CA VAL A 29 1.64 -12.27 12.87
C VAL A 29 0.34 -11.60 12.45
N VAL A 30 0.29 -11.05 11.24
CA VAL A 30 -0.92 -10.38 10.74
C VAL A 30 -2.04 -11.40 10.51
N ALA A 31 -1.74 -12.60 10.01
CA ALA A 31 -2.74 -13.67 9.87
C ALA A 31 -3.32 -14.10 11.23
N VAL A 32 -2.49 -14.24 12.26
CA VAL A 32 -2.92 -14.61 13.62
C VAL A 32 -3.76 -13.50 14.25
N LEU A 33 -3.32 -12.25 14.15
CA LEU A 33 -4.09 -11.09 14.63
C LEU A 33 -5.44 -11.00 13.92
N ALA A 34 -5.47 -11.24 12.61
CA ALA A 34 -6.69 -11.22 11.83
C ALA A 34 -7.69 -12.29 12.29
N GLY A 35 -7.24 -13.53 12.46
CA GLY A 35 -8.08 -14.61 12.96
C GLY A 35 -8.58 -14.37 14.39
N ALA A 36 -7.74 -13.84 15.28
CA ALA A 36 -8.14 -13.55 16.65
C ALA A 36 -9.21 -12.44 16.72
N LEU A 37 -8.98 -11.33 16.03
CA LEU A 37 -9.84 -10.15 16.11
C LEU A 37 -11.18 -10.37 15.38
N THR A 38 -11.19 -11.08 14.25
CA THR A 38 -12.44 -11.42 13.54
C THR A 38 -13.40 -12.26 14.37
N VAL A 39 -12.90 -13.11 15.27
CA VAL A 39 -13.73 -13.97 16.13
C VAL A 39 -14.33 -13.20 17.31
N MET A 40 -13.74 -12.06 17.67
CA MET A 40 -14.15 -11.27 18.84
C MET A 40 -15.26 -10.26 18.55
N GLU A 41 -15.61 -10.02 17.29
CA GLU A 41 -16.50 -8.93 16.90
C GLU A 41 -17.79 -9.42 16.22
N PRO A 42 -18.98 -9.02 16.71
CA PRO A 42 -20.23 -9.31 16.03
C PRO A 42 -20.40 -8.39 14.82
N VAL A 43 -20.26 -8.95 13.61
CA VAL A 43 -20.44 -8.25 12.33
C VAL A 43 -21.72 -8.73 11.64
N THR A 44 -22.54 -7.80 11.12
CA THR A 44 -23.85 -8.10 10.54
C THR A 44 -23.98 -7.82 9.04
N SER A 45 -23.10 -7.00 8.45
CA SER A 45 -23.07 -6.66 7.01
C SER A 45 -21.67 -6.78 6.37
N ALA A 46 -21.63 -6.90 5.04
CA ALA A 46 -20.39 -7.15 4.30
C ALA A 46 -19.44 -5.95 4.36
N GLU A 47 -19.94 -4.73 4.21
CA GLU A 47 -19.14 -3.51 4.38
C GLU A 47 -18.60 -3.34 5.81
N ALA A 48 -19.38 -3.73 6.84
CA ALA A 48 -18.95 -3.64 8.23
C ALA A 48 -17.81 -4.63 8.57
N SER A 49 -17.70 -5.75 7.84
CA SER A 49 -16.68 -6.78 8.08
C SER A 49 -15.24 -6.29 7.92
N ILE A 50 -15.05 -5.23 7.12
CA ILE A 50 -13.76 -4.59 6.83
C ILE A 50 -13.88 -3.07 6.93
N SER A 51 -14.80 -2.58 7.77
CA SER A 51 -15.01 -1.15 7.99
C SER A 51 -13.75 -0.51 8.58
N PRO A 52 -13.36 0.67 8.08
CA PRO A 52 -12.22 1.41 8.60
C PRO A 52 -12.50 2.10 9.94
N ASP A 53 -13.78 2.35 10.28
CA ASP A 53 -14.20 2.98 11.54
C ASP A 53 -13.91 2.10 12.74
N ASN A 54 -13.79 0.79 12.50
CA ASN A 54 -13.33 -0.13 13.50
C ASN A 54 -11.79 -0.17 13.49
N GLY A 55 -11.17 0.60 14.38
CA GLY A 55 -9.72 0.67 14.51
C GLY A 55 -9.03 -0.66 14.87
N LEU A 56 -9.77 -1.69 15.29
CA LEU A 56 -9.27 -3.05 15.50
C LEU A 56 -9.55 -3.99 14.33
N ASN A 57 -10.09 -3.47 13.22
CA ASN A 57 -10.36 -4.27 12.05
C ASN A 57 -9.06 -4.91 11.52
N PRO A 58 -9.03 -6.23 11.31
CA PRO A 58 -7.87 -6.94 10.76
C PRO A 58 -7.30 -6.36 9.48
N VAL A 59 -8.16 -5.96 8.54
CA VAL A 59 -7.75 -5.43 7.24
C VAL A 59 -7.15 -4.04 7.40
N TYR A 60 -7.75 -3.18 8.24
CA TYR A 60 -7.18 -1.88 8.58
C TYR A 60 -5.79 -2.01 9.26
N LEU A 61 -5.65 -2.91 10.25
CA LEU A 61 -4.36 -3.16 10.91
C LEU A 61 -3.31 -3.74 9.95
N SER A 62 -3.73 -4.63 9.06
CA SER A 62 -2.85 -5.17 8.02
C SER A 62 -2.39 -4.10 7.03
N LEU A 63 -3.20 -3.07 6.74
CA LEU A 63 -2.75 -1.91 5.96
C LEU A 63 -1.61 -1.19 6.67
N PHE A 64 -1.75 -0.90 7.96
CA PHE A 64 -0.67 -0.30 8.75
C PHE A 64 0.62 -1.13 8.69
N VAL A 65 0.53 -2.45 8.89
CA VAL A 65 1.69 -3.34 8.83
C VAL A 65 2.29 -3.43 7.42
N ALA A 66 1.46 -3.54 6.39
CA ALA A 66 1.91 -3.58 5.00
C ALA A 66 2.63 -2.29 4.61
N VAL A 67 2.09 -1.13 4.98
CA VAL A 67 2.69 0.16 4.67
C VAL A 67 4.01 0.34 5.41
N LEU A 68 4.09 -0.03 6.70
CA LEU A 68 5.35 0.00 7.44
C LEU A 68 6.38 -0.98 6.88
N TYR A 69 5.96 -2.18 6.49
CA TYR A 69 6.85 -3.15 5.84
C TYR A 69 7.44 -2.57 4.56
N VAL A 70 6.60 -2.02 3.69
CA VAL A 70 7.06 -1.41 2.42
C VAL A 70 7.93 -0.18 2.70
N ALA A 71 7.59 0.64 3.70
CA ALA A 71 8.37 1.81 4.09
C ALA A 71 9.78 1.43 4.56
N LEU A 72 9.89 0.42 5.43
CA LEU A 72 11.17 -0.02 5.98
C LEU A 72 11.95 -0.81 4.93
N ARG A 73 11.34 -1.84 4.37
CA ARG A 73 12.03 -2.82 3.55
C ARG A 73 12.07 -2.44 2.08
N GLY A 74 10.93 -2.08 1.50
CA GLY A 74 10.87 -1.63 0.11
C GLY A 74 11.80 -0.44 -0.17
N SER A 75 11.83 0.54 0.75
CA SER A 75 12.71 1.71 0.63
C SER A 75 14.19 1.38 0.85
N SER A 76 14.53 0.59 1.88
CA SER A 76 15.93 0.25 2.18
C SER A 76 16.53 -0.67 1.12
N ASP A 77 15.78 -1.68 0.66
CA ASP A 77 16.22 -2.63 -0.36
C ASP A 77 16.50 -1.91 -1.68
N LEU A 78 15.69 -0.91 -2.08
CA LEU A 78 15.97 -0.12 -3.28
C LEU A 78 17.31 0.62 -3.16
N VAL A 79 17.56 1.28 -2.03
CA VAL A 79 18.84 1.99 -1.81
C VAL A 79 20.02 1.01 -1.79
N ASN A 80 19.85 -0.15 -1.16
CA ASN A 80 20.89 -1.18 -1.11
C ASN A 80 21.22 -1.72 -2.50
N VAL A 81 20.22 -1.91 -3.36
CA VAL A 81 20.41 -2.34 -4.77
C VAL A 81 21.19 -1.29 -5.58
N VAL A 82 20.98 -0.01 -5.28
CA VAL A 82 21.79 1.07 -5.89
C VAL A 82 23.22 1.06 -5.34
N GLN A 83 23.40 1.04 -4.02
CA GLN A 83 24.71 1.10 -3.37
C GLN A 83 25.60 -0.12 -3.66
N SER A 84 25.01 -1.30 -3.77
CA SER A 84 25.74 -2.55 -4.06
C SER A 84 26.15 -2.69 -5.52
N GLY A 85 25.77 -1.75 -6.39
CA GLY A 85 26.02 -1.81 -7.83
C GLY A 85 25.11 -2.80 -8.58
N VAL A 86 24.21 -3.51 -7.89
CA VAL A 86 23.24 -4.43 -8.53
C VAL A 86 22.34 -3.70 -9.51
N MET A 87 21.97 -2.44 -9.23
CA MET A 87 21.23 -1.60 -10.17
C MET A 87 21.98 -1.41 -11.49
N GLN A 88 23.31 -1.23 -11.46
CA GLN A 88 24.11 -1.10 -12.68
C GLN A 88 24.08 -2.40 -13.51
N VAL A 89 24.07 -3.55 -12.82
CA VAL A 89 23.90 -4.86 -13.45
C VAL A 89 22.51 -4.96 -14.09
N TYR A 90 21.44 -4.58 -13.40
CA TYR A 90 20.09 -4.59 -13.97
C TYR A 90 19.96 -3.68 -15.20
N MET A 91 20.66 -2.55 -15.20
CA MET A 91 20.67 -1.60 -16.32
C MET A 91 21.57 -2.04 -17.49
N SER A 92 22.49 -2.99 -17.28
CA SER A 92 23.34 -3.55 -18.35
C SER A 92 22.67 -4.71 -19.10
N TYR A 93 21.63 -5.31 -18.51
CA TYR A 93 20.79 -6.27 -19.22
C TYR A 93 20.10 -5.58 -20.41
N PRO A 94 19.92 -6.28 -21.54
CA PRO A 94 19.24 -5.77 -22.74
C PRO A 94 17.71 -5.73 -22.53
N VAL A 95 17.28 -4.95 -21.54
CA VAL A 95 15.92 -4.79 -21.03
C VAL A 95 15.66 -3.29 -20.87
N SER A 96 14.42 -2.85 -21.10
CA SER A 96 14.09 -1.42 -21.01
C SER A 96 14.15 -0.93 -19.54
N ARG A 97 14.56 0.32 -19.33
CA ARG A 97 14.53 0.95 -17.99
C ARG A 97 13.13 0.95 -17.36
N ALA A 98 12.10 1.08 -18.19
CA ALA A 98 10.71 0.97 -17.75
C ALA A 98 10.38 -0.44 -17.22
N THR A 99 10.91 -1.49 -17.85
CA THR A 99 10.76 -2.86 -17.36
C THR A 99 11.49 -3.07 -16.04
N VAL A 100 12.71 -2.55 -15.88
CA VAL A 100 13.44 -2.60 -14.59
C VAL A 100 12.64 -1.88 -13.50
N ALA A 101 12.17 -0.66 -13.76
CA ALA A 101 11.33 0.09 -12.82
C ALA A 101 10.04 -0.67 -12.45
N THR A 102 9.41 -1.33 -13.43
CA THR A 102 8.22 -2.16 -13.20
C THR A 102 8.55 -3.34 -12.29
N VAL A 103 9.66 -4.04 -12.54
CA VAL A 103 10.09 -5.17 -11.70
C VAL A 103 10.32 -4.70 -10.26
N LEU A 104 11.08 -3.63 -10.08
CA LEU A 104 11.37 -3.08 -8.75
C LEU A 104 10.08 -2.67 -8.01
N TYR A 105 9.12 -2.05 -8.71
CA TYR A 105 7.82 -1.73 -8.16
C TYR A 105 7.05 -2.98 -7.73
N VAL A 106 7.00 -3.98 -8.61
CA VAL A 106 6.25 -5.21 -8.36
C VAL A 106 6.80 -5.97 -7.15
N THR A 107 8.13 -6.12 -7.07
CA THR A 107 8.77 -6.92 -6.02
C THR A 107 8.88 -6.22 -4.68
N ARG A 108 9.03 -4.89 -4.64
CA ARG A 108 9.23 -4.13 -3.40
C ARG A 108 7.95 -3.52 -2.82
N VAL A 109 6.92 -3.31 -3.65
CA VAL A 109 5.67 -2.66 -3.25
C VAL A 109 4.46 -3.56 -3.49
N LEU A 110 4.17 -3.88 -4.76
CA LEU A 110 2.88 -4.49 -5.12
C LEU A 110 2.70 -5.86 -4.48
N LEU A 111 3.64 -6.78 -4.69
CA LEU A 111 3.52 -8.16 -4.19
C LEU A 111 3.56 -8.22 -2.66
N PRO A 112 4.50 -7.58 -1.95
CA PRO A 112 4.50 -7.61 -0.50
C PRO A 112 3.22 -7.03 0.10
N ALA A 113 2.74 -5.88 -0.41
CA ALA A 113 1.51 -5.28 0.07
C ALA A 113 0.28 -6.15 -0.23
N ALA A 114 0.18 -6.70 -1.44
CA ALA A 114 -0.93 -7.57 -1.83
C ALA A 114 -0.98 -8.85 -0.99
N LEU A 115 0.16 -9.43 -0.61
CA LEU A 115 0.21 -10.62 0.24
C LEU A 115 -0.14 -10.29 1.70
N LEU A 116 0.45 -9.21 2.25
CA LEU A 116 0.21 -8.78 3.63
C LEU A 116 -1.23 -8.31 3.87
N LEU A 117 -1.90 -7.76 2.85
CA LEU A 117 -3.32 -7.38 2.88
C LEU A 117 -4.25 -8.52 2.45
N GLY A 118 -3.81 -9.34 1.49
CA GLY A 118 -4.61 -10.38 0.87
C GLY A 118 -4.90 -11.52 1.83
N LEU A 119 -3.91 -11.97 2.62
CA LEU A 119 -4.12 -13.06 3.56
C LEU A 119 -5.11 -12.73 4.68
N PRO A 120 -5.00 -11.58 5.38
CA PRO A 120 -6.01 -11.15 6.35
C PRO A 120 -7.38 -10.97 5.71
N GLY A 121 -7.45 -10.36 4.51
CA GLY A 121 -8.70 -10.24 3.76
C GLY A 121 -9.31 -11.60 3.41
N LEU A 122 -8.51 -12.60 3.04
CA LEU A 122 -9.01 -13.95 2.80
C LEU A 122 -9.51 -14.61 4.08
N LEU A 123 -8.77 -14.49 5.18
CA LEU A 123 -9.17 -15.05 6.48
C LEU A 123 -10.48 -14.43 6.98
N VAL A 124 -10.61 -13.09 6.91
CA VAL A 124 -11.85 -12.39 7.26
C VAL A 124 -12.99 -12.86 6.37
N GLY A 125 -12.77 -12.99 5.06
CA GLY A 125 -13.76 -13.48 4.11
C GLY A 125 -14.22 -14.91 4.39
N ILE A 126 -13.32 -15.79 4.86
CA ILE A 126 -13.63 -17.18 5.22
C ILE A 126 -14.38 -17.23 6.56
N VAL A 127 -13.87 -16.56 7.59
CA VAL A 127 -14.44 -16.59 8.96
C VAL A 127 -15.83 -15.94 8.97
N LEU A 128 -16.00 -14.83 8.27
CA LEU A 128 -17.26 -14.09 8.15
C LEU A 128 -18.03 -14.44 6.86
N TYR A 129 -17.79 -15.61 6.27
CA TYR A 129 -18.43 -16.03 5.01
C TYR A 129 -19.96 -15.83 4.98
N PRO A 130 -20.74 -16.17 6.02
CA PRO A 130 -22.20 -15.97 5.99
C PRO A 130 -22.62 -14.50 5.84
N VAL A 131 -21.75 -13.57 6.25
CA VAL A 131 -21.96 -12.12 6.15
C VAL A 131 -21.47 -11.61 4.80
N VAL A 132 -20.25 -11.98 4.42
CA VAL A 132 -19.60 -11.56 3.17
C VAL A 132 -20.34 -12.09 1.93
N ALA A 133 -20.89 -13.30 2.00
CA ALA A 133 -21.64 -13.92 0.90
C ALA A 133 -22.91 -13.15 0.51
N LYS A 134 -23.42 -12.26 1.38
CA LYS A 134 -24.57 -11.40 1.06
C LYS A 134 -24.23 -10.41 -0.05
N ASP A 135 -23.02 -9.83 -0.01
CA ASP A 135 -22.56 -8.80 -0.95
C ASP A 135 -21.04 -8.87 -1.20
N VAL A 136 -20.60 -9.93 -1.89
CA VAL A 136 -19.19 -10.15 -2.26
C VAL A 136 -18.58 -8.98 -3.05
N PRO A 137 -19.27 -8.33 -4.00
CA PRO A 137 -18.70 -7.20 -4.73
C PRO A 137 -18.33 -6.02 -3.83
N ILE A 138 -19.16 -5.73 -2.81
CA ILE A 138 -18.91 -4.65 -1.86
C ILE A 138 -17.68 -4.98 -1.01
N TYR A 139 -17.62 -6.21 -0.50
CA TYR A 139 -16.45 -6.69 0.23
C TYR A 139 -15.15 -6.55 -0.58
N LEU A 140 -15.15 -7.01 -1.83
CA LEU A 140 -13.97 -6.92 -2.69
C LEU A 140 -13.62 -5.47 -3.04
N ALA A 141 -14.62 -4.60 -3.23
CA ALA A 141 -14.39 -3.18 -3.50
C ALA A 141 -13.71 -2.48 -2.31
N VAL A 142 -14.23 -2.70 -1.10
CA VAL A 142 -13.65 -2.14 0.13
C VAL A 142 -12.26 -2.75 0.38
N TRP A 143 -12.05 -4.05 0.20
CA TRP A 143 -10.71 -4.65 0.28
C TRP A 143 -9.73 -4.05 -0.75
N ALA A 144 -10.16 -3.87 -1.99
CA ALA A 144 -9.34 -3.28 -3.05
C ALA A 144 -8.97 -1.82 -2.75
N SER A 145 -9.80 -1.10 -1.98
CA SER A 145 -9.46 0.27 -1.55
C SER A 145 -8.26 0.31 -0.61
N TYR A 146 -8.14 -0.67 0.31
CA TYR A 146 -6.95 -0.82 1.16
C TYR A 146 -5.71 -1.13 0.32
N LEU A 147 -5.86 -2.02 -0.68
CA LEU A 147 -4.77 -2.31 -1.61
C LEU A 147 -4.35 -1.05 -2.35
N LEU A 148 -5.27 -0.29 -2.93
CA LEU A 148 -4.96 0.92 -3.67
C LEU A 148 -4.30 1.99 -2.78
N GLN A 149 -4.78 2.15 -1.54
CA GLN A 149 -4.14 3.03 -0.55
C GLN A 149 -2.68 2.63 -0.31
N SER A 150 -2.41 1.32 -0.13
CA SER A 150 -1.05 0.83 0.06
C SER A 150 -0.15 1.09 -1.16
N GLN A 151 -0.71 1.02 -2.38
CA GLN A 151 0.03 1.30 -3.61
C GLN A 151 0.40 2.79 -3.71
N MET A 152 -0.48 3.70 -3.25
CA MET A 152 -0.17 5.13 -3.17
C MET A 152 1.03 5.39 -2.26
N TYR A 153 1.04 4.81 -1.07
CA TYR A 153 2.18 4.93 -0.14
C TYR A 153 3.46 4.33 -0.72
N GLY A 154 3.39 3.11 -1.25
CA GLY A 154 4.55 2.45 -1.82
C GLY A 154 5.16 3.18 -3.02
N ALA A 155 4.32 3.78 -3.89
CA ALA A 155 4.80 4.63 -4.97
C ALA A 155 5.55 5.87 -4.46
N ALA A 156 5.03 6.53 -3.41
CA ALA A 156 5.73 7.65 -2.76
C ALA A 156 7.07 7.20 -2.16
N PHE A 157 7.11 6.06 -1.47
CA PHE A 157 8.31 5.52 -0.85
C PHE A 157 9.40 5.18 -1.87
N LEU A 158 9.04 4.53 -2.99
CA LEU A 158 9.99 4.26 -4.06
C LEU A 158 10.54 5.54 -4.68
N LEU A 159 9.68 6.54 -4.92
CA LEU A 159 10.12 7.82 -5.47
C LEU A 159 11.09 8.53 -4.52
N MET A 160 10.79 8.58 -3.21
CA MET A 160 11.69 9.17 -2.22
C MET A 160 13.01 8.41 -2.12
N SER A 161 12.95 7.09 -1.95
CA SER A 161 14.14 6.25 -1.82
C SER A 161 15.04 6.26 -3.06
N SER A 162 14.47 6.42 -4.25
CA SER A 162 15.23 6.54 -5.50
C SER A 162 16.19 7.74 -5.58
N ARG A 163 16.04 8.72 -4.66
CA ARG A 163 16.91 9.89 -4.54
C ARG A 163 17.79 9.89 -3.29
N LEU A 164 17.56 8.94 -2.39
CA LEU A 164 18.28 8.88 -1.13
C LEU A 164 19.47 7.93 -1.24
N ARG A 165 20.57 8.33 -0.61
CA ARG A 165 21.85 7.61 -0.69
C ARG A 165 22.12 6.69 0.49
N SER A 166 21.24 6.65 1.48
CA SER A 166 21.38 5.83 2.69
C SER A 166 20.07 5.11 2.97
N SER A 167 20.17 3.81 3.20
CA SER A 167 19.01 2.96 3.51
C SER A 167 18.32 3.42 4.79
N GLY A 168 19.09 3.81 5.82
CA GLY A 168 18.58 4.40 7.06
C GLY A 168 17.73 5.65 6.82
N THR A 169 18.25 6.58 6.01
CA THR A 169 17.53 7.83 5.68
C THR A 169 16.27 7.55 4.85
N ALA A 170 16.30 6.59 3.93
CA ALA A 170 15.14 6.20 3.15
C ALA A 170 14.03 5.60 4.01
N MET A 171 14.37 4.75 4.98
CA MET A 171 13.39 4.21 5.94
C MET A 171 12.75 5.33 6.75
N VAL A 172 13.56 6.20 7.35
CA VAL A 172 13.06 7.29 8.20
C VAL A 172 12.20 8.26 7.39
N ALA A 173 12.59 8.62 6.17
CA ALA A 173 11.80 9.49 5.30
C ALA A 173 10.44 8.86 4.94
N SER A 174 10.40 7.59 4.55
CA SER A 174 9.16 6.88 4.21
C SER A 174 8.23 6.75 5.41
N VAL A 175 8.76 6.37 6.58
CA VAL A 175 7.97 6.29 7.82
C VAL A 175 7.47 7.67 8.26
N SER A 176 8.30 8.70 8.15
CA SER A 176 7.90 10.08 8.49
C SER A 176 6.83 10.60 7.55
N PHE A 177 6.91 10.28 6.25
CA PHE A 177 5.86 10.60 5.28
C PHE A 177 4.54 9.94 5.66
N TYR A 178 4.57 8.65 6.00
CA TYR A 178 3.37 7.92 6.41
C TYR A 178 2.68 8.55 7.62
N PHE A 179 3.43 8.76 8.71
CA PHE A 179 2.87 9.38 9.91
C PHE A 179 2.49 10.84 9.69
N GLY A 180 3.22 11.59 8.88
CA GLY A 180 2.87 12.96 8.50
C GLY A 180 1.56 13.03 7.70
N TYR A 181 1.36 12.08 6.78
CA TYR A 181 0.12 11.96 6.00
C TYR A 181 -1.09 11.66 6.88
N ILE A 182 -0.95 10.70 7.80
CA ILE A 182 -2.01 10.37 8.78
C ILE A 182 -2.27 11.55 9.71
N ALA A 183 -1.22 12.15 10.28
CA ALA A 183 -1.37 13.29 11.18
C ALA A 183 -2.10 14.45 10.49
N LEU A 184 -1.80 14.73 9.22
CA LEU A 184 -2.49 15.74 8.45
C LEU A 184 -3.97 15.40 8.26
N SER A 185 -4.30 14.17 7.88
CA SER A 185 -5.69 13.70 7.77
C SER A 185 -6.43 13.87 9.10
N THR A 186 -5.88 13.36 10.20
CA THR A 186 -6.48 13.50 11.54
C THR A 186 -6.65 14.96 11.96
N LEU A 187 -5.70 15.84 11.66
CA LEU A 187 -5.84 17.27 11.93
C LEU A 187 -6.99 17.89 11.14
N LEU A 188 -7.13 17.55 9.86
CA LEU A 188 -8.22 18.04 9.01
C LEU A 188 -9.59 17.55 9.53
N ASP A 189 -9.67 16.30 9.96
CA ASP A 189 -10.88 15.74 10.56
C ASP A 189 -11.25 16.44 11.87
N VAL A 190 -10.30 16.54 12.82
CA VAL A 190 -10.53 17.18 14.12
C VAL A 190 -10.93 18.65 13.96
N ILE A 191 -10.24 19.41 13.12
CA ILE A 191 -10.59 20.81 12.85
C ILE A 191 -11.96 20.89 12.17
N GLY A 192 -12.20 20.05 11.16
CA GLY A 192 -13.48 19.99 10.45
C GLY A 192 -14.65 19.67 11.36
N PHE A 193 -14.46 18.77 12.31
CA PHE A 193 -15.46 18.40 13.30
C PHE A 193 -15.72 19.52 14.32
N LEU A 194 -14.65 20.08 14.90
CA LEU A 194 -14.76 21.16 15.90
C LEU A 194 -15.40 22.42 15.33
N ASP A 195 -15.06 22.78 14.10
CA ASP A 195 -15.56 23.99 13.42
C ASP A 195 -16.82 23.72 12.57
N ASN A 196 -17.34 22.48 12.58
CA ASN A 196 -18.49 22.03 11.77
C ASN A 196 -18.32 22.31 10.26
N VAL A 197 -17.09 22.21 9.76
CA VAL A 197 -16.73 22.38 8.35
C VAL A 197 -16.67 21.02 7.68
N LYS A 198 -17.82 20.56 7.17
CA LYS A 198 -17.95 19.24 6.48
C LYS A 198 -16.93 19.00 5.37
N ARG A 199 -16.50 20.05 4.67
CA ARG A 199 -15.50 19.94 3.60
C ARG A 199 -14.13 19.47 4.10
N LEU A 200 -13.74 19.83 5.32
CA LEU A 200 -12.47 19.40 5.91
C LEU A 200 -12.54 17.94 6.35
N VAL A 201 -13.68 17.50 6.90
CA VAL A 201 -13.96 16.09 7.21
C VAL A 201 -13.89 15.25 5.93
N TRP A 202 -14.63 15.62 4.88
CA TRP A 202 -14.56 14.92 3.58
C TRP A 202 -13.18 14.92 2.94
N LEU A 203 -12.38 15.96 3.17
CA LEU A 203 -11.00 15.99 2.69
C LEU A 203 -10.12 15.02 3.47
N SER A 204 -10.31 14.91 4.78
CA SER A 204 -9.66 13.89 5.59
C SER A 204 -10.05 12.49 5.13
N ASP A 205 -11.34 12.21 4.98
CA ASP A 205 -11.83 10.90 4.52
C ASP A 205 -11.30 10.57 3.13
N ALA A 206 -11.23 11.55 2.23
CA ALA A 206 -10.63 11.39 0.91
C ALA A 206 -9.14 11.04 0.94
N MET A 207 -8.39 11.39 2.00
CA MET A 207 -6.99 11.00 2.17
C MET A 207 -6.85 9.51 2.52
N GLY A 208 -7.84 8.93 3.20
CA GLY A 208 -7.95 7.48 3.38
C GLY A 208 -8.95 6.88 2.42
N PHE A 209 -8.53 6.41 1.23
CA PHE A 209 -9.45 5.94 0.19
C PHE A 209 -10.45 4.86 0.66
N HIS A 210 -10.06 4.08 1.66
CA HIS A 210 -10.92 3.10 2.33
C HIS A 210 -12.07 3.74 3.11
N TYR A 211 -11.85 4.89 3.77
CA TYR A 211 -12.91 5.70 4.38
C TYR A 211 -13.84 6.26 3.30
N ALA A 212 -13.29 6.97 2.31
CA ALA A 212 -14.10 7.57 1.25
C ALA A 212 -14.99 6.56 0.52
N LEU A 213 -14.45 5.38 0.17
CA LEU A 213 -15.23 4.34 -0.48
C LEU A 213 -16.28 3.74 0.47
N TYR A 214 -15.92 3.47 1.72
CA TYR A 214 -16.84 2.91 2.71
C TYR A 214 -18.01 3.87 3.00
N TYR A 215 -17.75 5.16 3.21
CA TYR A 215 -18.78 6.16 3.47
C TYR A 215 -19.66 6.45 2.25
N TYR A 216 -19.09 6.39 1.05
CA TYR A 216 -19.85 6.47 -0.19
C TYR A 216 -20.81 5.28 -0.35
N ILE A 217 -20.33 4.04 -0.13
CA ILE A 217 -21.15 2.82 -0.26
C ILE A 217 -22.22 2.74 0.83
N SER A 218 -21.88 3.11 2.07
CA SER A 218 -22.81 3.09 3.21
C SER A 218 -23.82 4.25 3.19
N GLY A 219 -23.74 5.14 2.21
CA GLY A 219 -24.74 6.20 2.00
C GLY A 219 -24.64 7.36 2.99
N GLN A 220 -23.47 7.61 3.58
CA GLN A 220 -23.26 8.69 4.57
C GLN A 220 -23.20 10.11 3.96
N GLY A 221 -23.55 10.26 2.68
CA GLY A 221 -23.66 11.56 2.02
C GLY A 221 -22.32 12.16 1.59
N GLU A 222 -21.29 11.34 1.47
CA GLU A 222 -20.01 11.78 0.91
C GLU A 222 -20.10 12.15 -0.57
N PRO A 223 -19.47 13.26 -0.99
CA PRO A 223 -19.48 13.66 -2.39
C PRO A 223 -18.51 12.81 -3.23
N ALA A 224 -18.92 12.43 -4.44
CA ALA A 224 -18.16 11.51 -5.30
C ALA A 224 -16.72 11.95 -5.65
N TRP A 225 -16.35 13.22 -5.47
CA TRP A 225 -14.98 13.68 -5.70
C TRP A 225 -13.98 13.07 -4.71
N THR A 226 -14.42 12.65 -3.50
CA THR A 226 -13.55 12.04 -2.48
C THR A 226 -12.92 10.75 -3.00
N LEU A 227 -13.63 10.03 -3.88
CA LEU A 227 -13.18 8.78 -4.51
C LEU A 227 -12.02 8.97 -5.49
N PHE A 228 -11.71 10.20 -5.93
CA PHE A 228 -10.69 10.43 -6.95
C PHE A 228 -9.33 10.87 -6.38
N LEU A 229 -9.27 11.33 -5.12
CA LEU A 229 -8.07 11.95 -4.57
C LEU A 229 -6.87 11.00 -4.55
N VAL A 230 -7.00 9.86 -3.87
CA VAL A 230 -5.91 8.87 -3.75
C VAL A 230 -5.57 8.21 -5.09
N PRO A 231 -6.53 7.75 -5.93
CA PRO A 231 -6.20 7.24 -7.26
C PRO A 231 -5.44 8.26 -8.11
N ALA A 232 -5.82 9.53 -8.09
CA ALA A 232 -5.13 10.57 -8.84
C ALA A 232 -3.70 10.80 -8.33
N ILE A 233 -3.51 10.88 -7.01
CA ILE A 233 -2.18 11.00 -6.39
C ILE A 233 -1.31 9.80 -6.77
N TYR A 234 -1.85 8.58 -6.68
CA TYR A 234 -1.13 7.36 -7.07
C TYR A 234 -0.67 7.40 -8.54
N VAL A 235 -1.55 7.79 -9.47
CA VAL A 235 -1.19 7.92 -10.90
C VAL A 235 -0.08 8.95 -11.10
N VAL A 236 -0.15 10.10 -10.42
CA VAL A 236 0.88 11.14 -10.51
C VAL A 236 2.22 10.65 -9.96
N LEU A 237 2.22 9.97 -8.80
CA LEU A 237 3.42 9.41 -8.20
C LEU A 237 4.06 8.34 -9.08
N MET A 238 3.26 7.45 -9.65
CA MET A 238 3.75 6.42 -10.57
C MET A 238 4.31 7.02 -11.86
N ALA A 239 3.65 8.02 -12.44
CA ALA A 239 4.17 8.74 -13.60
C ALA A 239 5.51 9.43 -13.28
N ALA A 240 5.64 10.05 -12.11
CA ALA A 240 6.88 10.67 -11.65
C ALA A 240 7.99 9.63 -11.45
N TYR A 241 7.69 8.50 -10.82
CA TYR A 241 8.62 7.39 -10.62
C TYR A 241 9.16 6.84 -11.94
N PHE A 242 8.28 6.50 -12.89
CA PHE A 242 8.70 6.01 -14.20
C PHE A 242 9.49 7.05 -14.99
N THR A 243 9.08 8.32 -14.96
CA THR A 243 9.79 9.40 -15.65
C THR A 243 11.20 9.55 -15.10
N TYR A 244 11.36 9.49 -13.77
CA TYR A 244 12.66 9.52 -13.12
C TYR A 244 13.53 8.32 -13.53
N MET A 245 13.00 7.09 -13.44
CA MET A 245 13.76 5.88 -13.77
C MET A 245 14.18 5.82 -15.24
N VAL A 246 13.37 6.33 -16.16
CA VAL A 246 13.68 6.33 -17.59
C VAL A 246 14.69 7.43 -17.95
N ARG A 247 14.44 8.67 -17.49
CA ARG A 247 15.17 9.86 -17.97
C ARG A 247 16.27 10.35 -17.04
N GLY A 248 16.05 10.26 -15.73
CA GLY A 248 16.88 10.93 -14.72
C GLY A 248 17.70 10.00 -13.83
N PHE A 249 17.58 8.68 -13.99
CA PHE A 249 18.35 7.75 -13.18
C PHE A 249 19.81 7.71 -13.65
N GLU A 250 20.66 8.39 -12.89
CA GLU A 250 22.11 8.30 -12.99
C GLU A 250 22.59 7.25 -11.97
N PRO A 251 23.07 6.08 -12.42
CA PRO A 251 23.74 5.16 -11.53
C PRO A 251 25.08 5.78 -11.12
N THR A 252 25.11 6.52 -10.00
CA THR A 252 26.35 7.00 -9.39
C THR A 252 26.96 5.93 -8.52
#